data_AF-A0A1X2F0Q2-F1
#
_entry.id   AF-A0A1X2F0Q2-F1
#
_cell.length_a   1.000
_cell.length_b   1.000
_cell.length_c   1.000
_cell.angle_alpha   90.00
_cell.angle_beta   90.00
_cell.angle_gamma   90.00
#
_symmetry.space_group_name_H-M   'P 1'
#
loop_
_entity.id
_entity.type
_entity.pdbx_description
1 polymer ?
#
loop_
_entity_poly.entity_id
_entity_poly.type
_entity_poly.pdbx_seq_one_letter_code
_entity_poly.pdbx_strand_id
1 'polypeptide(L)'
;MKKLLAKAAVAVALSGVPVGLLATGVAAADDYAGQTYADAQSALADAGMKGVVSTRSGDSLSDDDCVVTSSEQAPWLKGDDFAPVTDTVLLNLNCNAGVATAKAPGNSAASPEGRAALKKAKDEAEQEQEQAAADQAKAKR
;
A
#
# COMPACT_ATOMS: atom_id res chain seq x y z
N MET A 1 5.19 73.10 18.25
CA MET A 1 6.46 72.35 18.34
C MET A 1 6.23 70.93 17.83
N LYS A 2 6.90 70.58 16.71
CA LYS A 2 7.33 69.23 16.26
C LYS A 2 6.26 68.11 16.25
N LYS A 3 5.93 67.39 15.17
CA LYS A 3 6.40 67.15 13.80
C LYS A 3 5.20 66.46 13.12
N LEU A 4 4.67 66.98 12.02
CA LEU A 4 5.01 66.57 10.65
C LEU A 4 4.88 65.05 10.40
N LEU A 5 3.87 64.74 9.59
CA LEU A 5 3.97 63.94 8.37
C LEU A 5 4.39 62.47 8.50
N ALA A 6 3.46 61.56 8.21
CA ALA A 6 3.77 60.39 7.39
C ALA A 6 2.48 59.82 6.76
N LYS A 7 2.15 60.34 5.58
CA LYS A 7 1.62 59.63 4.42
C LYS A 7 0.99 58.26 4.74
N ALA A 8 -0.32 58.22 4.98
CA ALA A 8 -1.09 57.01 4.73
C ALA A 8 -1.18 56.82 3.22
N ALA A 9 -0.23 56.09 2.65
CA ALA A 9 -0.37 55.55 1.30
C ALA A 9 -1.57 54.61 1.33
N VAL A 10 -2.62 54.97 0.60
CA VAL A 10 -3.75 54.11 0.30
C VAL A 10 -3.20 52.83 -0.32
N ALA A 11 -3.29 51.72 0.41
CA ALA A 11 -3.00 50.40 -0.10
C ALA A 11 -4.05 50.06 -1.16
N VAL A 12 -3.67 50.18 -2.43
CA VAL A 12 -4.34 49.44 -3.50
C VAL A 12 -3.68 48.07 -3.54
N ALA A 13 -4.38 47.05 -3.05
CA ALA A 13 -4.06 45.66 -3.35
C ALA A 13 -5.35 44.83 -3.31
N LEU A 14 -6.01 44.80 -4.47
CA LEU A 14 -6.71 43.67 -5.07
C LEU A 14 -7.37 42.68 -4.10
N SER A 15 -8.70 42.77 -4.01
CA SER A 15 -9.57 41.65 -3.67
C SER A 15 -9.39 40.51 -4.69
N GLY A 16 -8.36 39.71 -4.50
CA GLY A 16 -8.20 38.41 -5.13
C GLY A 16 -8.09 37.40 -4.01
N VAL A 17 -9.19 36.73 -3.66
CA VAL A 17 -9.09 35.46 -2.95
C VAL A 17 -8.65 34.46 -4.01
N PRO A 18 -7.40 33.97 -4.02
CA PRO A 18 -7.07 32.85 -4.88
C PRO A 18 -7.80 31.62 -4.32
N VAL A 19 -8.95 31.29 -4.89
CA VAL A 19 -9.65 30.01 -4.67
C VAL A 19 -8.86 28.84 -5.30
N GLY A 20 -7.65 29.08 -5.81
CA GLY A 20 -6.77 28.09 -6.43
C GLY A 20 -6.01 27.16 -5.47
N LEU A 21 -6.21 27.29 -4.15
CA LEU A 21 -5.65 26.38 -3.15
C LEU A 21 -6.68 25.31 -2.74
N LEU A 22 -7.44 24.76 -3.69
CA LEU A 22 -8.03 23.45 -3.51
C LEU A 22 -6.87 22.49 -3.24
N ALA A 23 -6.74 22.11 -1.97
CA ALA A 23 -5.68 21.25 -1.46
C ALA A 23 -5.47 20.08 -2.43
N THR A 24 -4.33 20.07 -3.11
CA THR A 24 -3.82 18.87 -3.76
C THR A 24 -3.49 17.92 -2.63
N GLY A 25 -4.48 17.12 -2.21
CA GLY A 25 -4.25 16.05 -1.26
C GLY A 25 -3.10 15.20 -1.78
N VAL A 26 -2.05 15.08 -0.99
CA VAL A 26 -0.97 14.13 -1.29
C VAL A 26 -1.61 12.75 -1.10
N ALA A 27 -1.83 12.03 -2.20
CA ALA A 27 -2.19 10.63 -2.10
C ALA A 27 -0.96 9.90 -1.55
N ALA A 28 -0.92 9.67 -0.24
CA ALA A 28 0.05 8.77 0.33
C ALA A 28 -0.26 7.38 -0.23
N ALA A 29 0.74 6.75 -0.86
CA ALA A 29 0.64 5.35 -1.19
C ALA A 29 0.55 4.57 0.11
N ASP A 30 -0.34 3.60 0.13
CA ASP A 30 -0.41 2.64 1.22
C ASP A 30 0.86 1.78 1.19
N ASP A 31 1.64 1.84 2.26
CA ASP A 31 2.97 1.22 2.32
C ASP A 31 2.93 -0.31 2.10
N TYR A 32 1.79 -0.95 2.41
CA TYR A 32 1.62 -2.40 2.32
C TYR A 32 0.81 -2.84 1.09
N ALA A 33 0.07 -1.93 0.45
CA ALA A 33 -0.73 -2.27 -0.72
C ALA A 33 0.15 -2.79 -1.87
N GLY A 34 -0.29 -3.90 -2.48
CA GLY A 34 0.43 -4.59 -3.55
C GLY A 34 1.45 -5.63 -3.08
N GLN A 35 1.78 -5.67 -1.78
CA GLN A 35 2.60 -6.73 -1.20
C GLN A 35 1.78 -8.01 -0.98
N THR A 36 2.46 -9.16 -0.88
CA THR A 36 1.82 -10.38 -0.35
C THR A 36 1.55 -10.21 1.14
N TYR A 37 0.60 -10.97 1.68
CA TYR A 37 0.34 -10.96 3.11
C TYR A 37 1.58 -11.38 3.90
N ALA A 38 2.33 -12.39 3.44
CA ALA A 38 3.57 -12.81 4.08
C ALA A 38 4.62 -11.69 4.14
N ASP A 39 4.81 -10.96 3.04
CA ASP A 39 5.76 -9.84 2.99
C ASP A 39 5.31 -8.69 3.90
N ALA A 40 4.02 -8.35 3.86
CA ALA A 40 3.45 -7.30 4.70
C ALA A 40 3.56 -7.65 6.19
N GLN A 41 3.29 -8.90 6.57
CA GLN A 41 3.46 -9.40 7.94
C GLN A 41 4.92 -9.30 8.39
N SER A 42 5.86 -9.61 7.51
CA SER A 42 7.30 -9.50 7.80
C SER A 42 7.71 -8.05 8.01
N ALA A 43 7.29 -7.14 7.13
CA ALA A 43 7.57 -5.71 7.24
C ALA A 43 6.94 -5.09 8.51
N LEU A 44 5.72 -5.50 8.86
CA LEU A 44 5.06 -5.09 10.09
C LEU A 44 5.80 -5.59 11.33
N ALA A 45 6.24 -6.85 11.33
CA ALA A 45 7.00 -7.44 12.43
C ALA A 45 8.33 -6.70 12.65
N ASP A 46 9.04 -6.34 11.58
CA ASP A 46 10.27 -5.54 11.64
C ASP A 46 10.02 -4.14 12.22
N ALA A 47 8.83 -3.58 11.98
CA ALA A 47 8.38 -2.31 12.56
C ALA A 47 7.83 -2.45 14.01
N GLY A 48 7.81 -3.66 14.58
CA GLY A 48 7.20 -3.93 15.89
C GLY A 48 5.68 -3.84 15.91
N MET A 49 5.05 -3.92 14.74
CA MET A 49 3.61 -3.83 14.52
C MET A 49 3.00 -5.22 14.28
N LYS A 50 1.71 -5.33 14.54
CA LYS A 50 0.92 -6.53 14.30
C LYS A 50 -0.03 -6.30 13.13
N GLY A 51 0.15 -7.05 12.04
CA GLY A 51 -0.86 -7.12 10.99
C GLY A 51 -1.99 -8.09 11.32
N VAL A 52 -3.23 -7.64 11.10
CA VAL A 52 -4.46 -8.41 11.32
C VAL A 52 -5.31 -8.34 10.07
N VAL A 53 -5.80 -9.49 9.60
CA VAL A 53 -6.72 -9.54 8.46
C VAL A 53 -8.05 -8.89 8.84
N SER A 54 -8.38 -7.79 8.18
CA SER A 54 -9.63 -7.06 8.34
C SER A 54 -10.72 -7.62 7.43
N THR A 55 -10.38 -7.76 6.15
CA THR A 55 -11.26 -8.34 5.14
C THR A 55 -10.48 -9.25 4.21
N ARG A 56 -11.20 -10.24 3.67
CA ARG A 56 -10.66 -11.21 2.70
C ARG A 56 -11.66 -11.35 1.57
N SER A 57 -11.22 -11.08 0.34
CA SER A 57 -12.03 -11.29 -0.86
C SER A 57 -11.44 -12.39 -1.73
N GLY A 58 -12.22 -13.41 -2.02
CA GLY A 58 -11.77 -14.61 -2.74
C GLY A 58 -11.22 -15.71 -1.83
N ASP A 59 -10.96 -16.87 -2.43
CA ASP A 59 -10.56 -18.11 -1.76
C ASP A 59 -9.62 -18.99 -2.60
N SER A 60 -9.11 -18.47 -3.70
CA SER A 60 -8.30 -19.23 -4.66
C SER A 60 -6.84 -19.37 -4.23
N LEU A 61 -6.36 -18.47 -3.36
CA LEU A 61 -5.00 -18.45 -2.84
C LEU A 61 -4.96 -18.82 -1.35
N SER A 62 -3.79 -19.28 -0.91
CA SER A 62 -3.46 -19.36 0.52
C SER A 62 -3.34 -17.94 1.10
N ASP A 63 -3.51 -17.78 2.41
CA ASP A 63 -3.49 -16.45 3.03
C ASP A 63 -2.17 -15.73 2.80
N ASP A 64 -1.04 -16.44 2.87
CA ASP A 64 0.31 -15.90 2.67
C ASP A 64 0.50 -15.29 1.28
N ASP A 65 -0.16 -15.85 0.27
CA ASP A 65 -0.08 -15.41 -1.12
C ASP A 65 -1.10 -14.32 -1.49
N CYS A 66 -2.04 -14.01 -0.59
CA CYS A 66 -3.02 -12.97 -0.86
C CYS A 66 -2.37 -11.60 -0.94
N VAL A 67 -2.83 -10.77 -1.88
CA VAL A 67 -2.30 -9.42 -2.06
C VAL A 67 -3.05 -8.45 -1.17
N VAL A 68 -2.32 -7.63 -0.41
CA VAL A 68 -2.89 -6.53 0.37
C VAL A 68 -3.41 -5.47 -0.61
N THR A 69 -4.70 -5.13 -0.53
CA THR A 69 -5.33 -4.09 -1.37
C THR A 69 -5.36 -2.74 -0.67
N SER A 70 -5.47 -2.75 0.65
CA SER A 70 -5.31 -1.59 1.51
C SER A 70 -5.02 -2.00 2.94
N SER A 71 -4.52 -1.05 3.70
CA SER A 71 -4.18 -1.15 5.10
C SER A 71 -4.63 0.10 5.84
N GLU A 72 -4.92 -0.05 7.13
CA GLU A 72 -5.24 1.07 8.00
C GLU A 72 -4.82 0.78 9.44
N GLN A 73 -4.51 1.82 10.21
CA GLN A 73 -4.28 1.66 11.64
C GLN A 73 -5.60 1.31 12.34
N ALA A 74 -5.56 0.36 13.29
CA ALA A 74 -6.72 0.01 14.09
C ALA A 74 -7.36 1.26 14.76
N PRO A 75 -8.63 1.60 14.45
CA PRO A 75 -9.25 2.85 14.91
C PRO A 75 -9.86 2.76 16.32
N TRP A 76 -9.68 1.64 17.03
CA TRP A 76 -10.36 1.39 18.30
C TRP A 76 -9.46 1.58 19.52
N LEU A 77 -10.13 1.64 20.66
CA LEU A 77 -9.52 1.71 21.99
C LEU A 77 -9.53 0.32 22.64
N LYS A 78 -8.61 0.05 23.56
CA LYS A 78 -8.50 -1.25 24.24
C LYS A 78 -8.20 -1.07 25.74
N GLY A 79 -8.67 -2.02 26.54
CA GLY A 79 -8.45 -2.08 27.99
C GLY A 79 -9.36 -1.14 28.77
N ASP A 80 -9.24 -1.17 30.09
CA ASP A 80 -10.09 -0.40 31.01
C ASP A 80 -9.79 1.10 30.98
N ASP A 81 -8.59 1.49 30.55
CA ASP A 81 -8.15 2.89 30.42
C ASP A 81 -8.50 3.51 29.06
N PHE A 82 -9.18 2.78 28.17
CA PHE A 82 -9.54 3.23 26.82
C PHE A 82 -8.37 3.79 26.00
N ALA A 83 -7.19 3.18 26.13
CA ALA A 83 -6.01 3.60 25.40
C ALA A 83 -6.14 3.27 23.90
N PRO A 84 -5.69 4.14 22.99
CA PRO A 84 -5.70 3.86 21.55
C PRO A 84 -4.75 2.72 21.21
N VAL A 85 -5.16 1.87 20.27
CA VAL A 85 -4.32 0.80 19.74
C VAL A 85 -3.38 1.39 18.69
N THR A 86 -2.09 1.43 19.00
CA THR A 86 -1.06 1.99 18.11
C THR A 86 -0.16 0.93 17.48
N ASP A 87 -0.33 -0.34 17.85
CA ASP A 87 0.55 -1.45 17.46
C ASP A 87 -0.09 -2.37 16.42
N THR A 88 -1.30 -2.07 15.94
CA THR A 88 -2.08 -2.99 15.10
C THR A 88 -2.49 -2.34 13.78
N VAL A 89 -2.04 -2.93 12.67
CA VAL A 89 -2.44 -2.55 11.31
C VAL A 89 -3.43 -3.58 10.77
N LEU A 90 -4.52 -3.09 10.20
CA LEU A 90 -5.58 -3.86 9.59
C LEU A 90 -5.30 -4.01 8.11
N LEU A 91 -5.36 -5.23 7.58
CA LEU A 91 -5.02 -5.55 6.20
C LEU A 91 -6.24 -6.08 5.48
N ASN A 92 -6.57 -5.46 4.34
CA ASN A 92 -7.61 -5.91 3.43
C ASN A 92 -6.96 -6.74 2.32
N LEU A 93 -7.41 -7.98 2.14
CA LEU A 93 -6.75 -8.95 1.28
C LEU A 93 -7.60 -9.28 0.04
N ASN A 94 -6.92 -9.42 -1.10
CA ASN A 94 -7.43 -10.06 -2.30
C ASN A 94 -6.74 -11.42 -2.48
N CYS A 95 -7.53 -12.48 -2.31
CA CYS A 95 -7.13 -13.88 -2.40
C CYS A 95 -7.65 -14.56 -3.69
N ASN A 96 -8.01 -13.78 -4.70
CA ASN A 96 -8.22 -14.29 -6.05
C ASN A 96 -6.87 -14.53 -6.74
N ALA A 97 -6.85 -15.38 -7.76
CA ALA A 97 -5.64 -15.59 -8.55
C ALA A 97 -5.17 -14.29 -9.22
N GLY A 98 -3.86 -14.15 -9.43
CA GLY A 98 -3.28 -12.98 -10.10
C GLY A 98 -3.88 -12.72 -11.48
N VAL A 99 -4.24 -13.79 -12.21
CA VAL A 99 -5.02 -13.76 -13.45
C VAL A 99 -6.09 -14.84 -13.42
N ALA A 100 -7.27 -14.52 -13.95
CA ALA A 100 -8.36 -15.47 -14.09
C ALA A 100 -7.98 -16.64 -15.00
N THR A 101 -8.35 -17.85 -14.60
CA THR A 101 -8.25 -19.06 -15.41
C THR A 101 -9.62 -19.71 -15.54
N ALA A 102 -9.71 -20.81 -16.30
CA ALA A 102 -10.94 -21.61 -16.36
C ALA A 102 -11.37 -22.20 -15.00
N LYS A 103 -10.47 -22.27 -14.01
CA LYS A 103 -10.71 -22.92 -12.71
C LYS A 103 -10.59 -21.98 -11.52
N ALA A 104 -10.11 -20.75 -11.70
CA ALA A 104 -9.89 -19.80 -10.61
C ALA A 104 -10.26 -18.37 -11.05
N PRO A 105 -11.08 -17.64 -10.27
CA PRO A 105 -11.31 -16.22 -10.49
C PRO A 105 -10.02 -15.41 -10.30
N GLY A 106 -9.94 -14.27 -10.96
CA GLY A 106 -8.76 -13.39 -10.90
C GLY A 106 -8.88 -12.19 -11.83
N ASN A 107 -7.80 -11.43 -11.99
CA ASN A 107 -7.79 -10.30 -12.91
C ASN A 107 -7.91 -10.78 -14.36
N SER A 108 -8.57 -9.98 -15.22
CA SER A 108 -8.57 -10.28 -16.65
C SER A 108 -7.14 -10.23 -17.18
N ALA A 109 -6.73 -11.23 -17.98
CA ALA A 109 -5.41 -11.23 -18.63
C ALA A 109 -5.17 -9.98 -19.50
N ALA A 110 -6.25 -9.32 -19.93
CA ALA A 110 -6.21 -8.08 -20.70
C ALA A 110 -6.26 -6.81 -19.84
N SER A 111 -6.39 -6.90 -18.51
CA SER A 111 -6.29 -5.72 -17.64
C SER A 111 -4.82 -5.35 -17.38
N PRO A 112 -4.52 -4.10 -17.00
CA PRO A 112 -3.18 -3.70 -16.58
C PRO A 112 -2.61 -4.61 -15.47
N GLU A 113 -3.44 -4.92 -14.48
CA GLU A 113 -3.09 -5.75 -13.31
C GLU A 113 -2.84 -7.20 -13.73
N GLY A 114 -3.71 -7.76 -14.60
CA GLY A 114 -3.53 -9.11 -15.09
C GLY A 114 -2.28 -9.27 -15.98
N ARG A 115 -1.97 -8.27 -16.81
CA ARG A 115 -0.70 -8.24 -17.56
C ARG A 115 0.52 -8.17 -16.63
N ALA A 116 0.45 -7.35 -15.59
CA ALA A 116 1.52 -7.25 -14.60
C ALA A 116 1.73 -8.58 -13.87
N ALA A 117 0.65 -9.26 -13.47
CA ALA A 117 0.72 -10.58 -12.86
C ALA A 117 1.32 -11.65 -13.79
N LEU A 118 0.96 -11.66 -15.08
CA LEU A 118 1.58 -12.56 -16.07
C LEU A 118 3.08 -12.28 -16.23
N LYS A 119 3.47 -10.99 -16.24
CA LYS A 119 4.88 -10.63 -16.32
C LYS A 119 5.64 -11.10 -15.08
N LYS A 120 5.13 -10.82 -13.88
CA LYS A 120 5.73 -11.23 -12.61
C LYS A 120 5.90 -12.75 -12.54
N ALA A 121 4.86 -13.52 -12.89
CA ALA A 121 4.94 -14.98 -12.91
C ALA A 121 5.99 -15.53 -13.90
N LYS A 122 6.18 -14.87 -15.05
CA LYS A 122 7.26 -15.23 -15.97
C LYS A 122 8.64 -14.93 -15.39
N ASP A 123 8.80 -13.75 -14.79
CA ASP A 123 10.08 -13.33 -14.19
C ASP A 123 10.46 -14.28 -13.04
N GLU A 124 9.50 -14.67 -12.19
CA GLU A 124 9.70 -15.64 -11.09
C GLU A 124 10.08 -17.03 -11.60
N ALA A 125 9.39 -17.53 -12.64
CA ALA A 125 9.71 -18.82 -13.24
C ALA A 125 11.12 -18.84 -13.87
N GLU A 126 11.56 -17.72 -14.44
CA GLU A 126 12.93 -17.57 -14.96
C GLU A 126 13.97 -17.57 -13.81
N GLN A 127 13.70 -16.85 -12.72
CA GLN A 127 14.56 -16.83 -11.52
C GLN A 127 14.67 -18.20 -10.86
N GLU A 128 13.57 -18.93 -10.70
CA GLU A 128 13.58 -20.28 -10.12
C GLU A 128 14.41 -21.26 -10.96
N GLN A 129 14.35 -21.15 -12.29
CA GLN A 129 15.17 -21.98 -13.18
C GLN A 129 16.66 -21.68 -13.04
N GLU A 130 17.03 -20.40 -12.97
CA GLU A 130 18.42 -19.98 -12.73
C GLU A 130 18.93 -20.46 -11.37
N GLN A 131 18.10 -20.34 -10.34
CA GLN A 131 18.44 -20.72 -8.97
C GLN A 131 18.58 -22.24 -8.86
N ALA A 132 17.68 -23.01 -9.47
CA ALA A 132 17.79 -24.46 -9.56
C ALA A 132 19.05 -24.89 -10.33
N ALA A 133 19.40 -24.23 -11.44
CA ALA A 133 20.62 -24.52 -12.17
C ALA A 133 21.88 -24.21 -11.35
N ALA A 134 21.88 -23.10 -10.60
CA ALA A 134 22.98 -22.72 -9.70
C ALA A 134 23.16 -23.72 -8.55
N ASP A 135 22.07 -24.19 -7.95
CA ASP A 135 22.12 -25.16 -6.85
C ASP A 135 22.54 -26.54 -7.34
N GLN A 136 22.12 -26.96 -8.54
CA GLN A 136 22.62 -28.18 -9.19
C GLN A 136 24.12 -28.07 -9.51
N ALA A 137 24.62 -26.88 -9.86
CA ALA A 137 26.05 -26.66 -10.10
C ALA A 137 26.87 -26.67 -8.80
N LYS A 138 26.32 -26.17 -7.70
CA LYS A 138 26.93 -26.26 -6.35
C LYS A 138 26.95 -27.70 -5.83
N ALA A 139 25.88 -28.46 -6.02
CA ALA A 139 25.79 -29.85 -5.57
C ALA A 139 26.72 -30.82 -6.31
N LYS A 140 27.25 -30.42 -7.47
CA LYS A 140 28.22 -31.18 -8.28
C LYS A 140 29.69 -30.81 -8.00
N ARG A 141 29.95 -29.85 -7.11
CA ARG A 141 31.29 -29.49 -6.62
C ARG A 141 31.54 -30.11 -5.25
#